data_AF-A0A8T5B238-F1
#
_entry.id   AF-A0A8T5B238-F1
#
_cell.length_a   1.000
_cell.length_b   1.000
_cell.length_c   1.000
_cell.angle_alpha   90.00
_cell.angle_beta   90.00
_cell.angle_gamma   90.00
#
_symmetry.space_group_name_H-M   'P 1'
#
loop_
_entity.id
_entity.type
_entity.pdbx_description
1 polymer ?
#
loop_
_entity_poly.entity_id
_entity_poly.type
_entity_poly.pdbx_seq_one_letter_code
_entity_poly.pdbx_strand_id
1 'polypeptide(L)'
;TNPIALTAIGQPEGSNIIFQPSNILPSSQPSRVNVTITTSNAIGVGVGNFMIMVTASHPMAIKVLQLHLTVIPRVGFDLSIYPSSRAVSQGNQAIYTVTVRSSGGFSSQVTLSYSNIPQNSVAIFDINPVTPTSTGTSSTLTISTNINTVLGSCTFNVCGVSGSETHCVDASITVTPSTEPYFTISVQPTQKTVMRGGSTTFNVAVTSHNGFNSDVSLTLSGLPAGTFGTFNPSPVRPPPNGIVSSTLNISAATDASYGTYNIIVTGSSSGYSSQQVQVTLIVSSLAQPDFGIHIVPTTLSIVQNRSGVATIQIVSINNFAEAVNLTLHNIPPGITYLISNPMVAPLPGGYVNTKLTIQTSSSTSIGNYTLTLRGESSSKTHTVNFFLVVVEAPPPSFGRCIVATATYGSELSPQVQFLREFRDRRVLSTFSGRAFMDAFNIWYYSFSPEVASWLKDNPSGREVMKVMLIPLLGILQLSEKIYVIFGFAPEPAITMAGMLASFLIGLTYFCAPATFILKAIPFKNHRRLIFPATISWLASIALLAIGVATSTAPLVMAASTTLVLCTVTIGSWSIPMVMLRVLKV
;
A
#
# COMPACT_ATOMS: atom_id res chain seq x y z
N THR A 1 -6.31 97.94 -51.86
CA THR A 1 -7.45 97.42 -51.06
C THR A 1 -7.82 96.01 -51.47
N ASN A 2 -7.61 95.58 -52.72
CA ASN A 2 -7.89 94.20 -53.13
C ASN A 2 -6.71 93.27 -52.76
N PRO A 3 -6.97 92.10 -52.15
CA PRO A 3 -5.93 91.12 -51.84
C PRO A 3 -5.45 90.40 -53.10
N ILE A 4 -4.22 89.90 -53.07
CA ILE A 4 -3.65 88.99 -54.06
C ILE A 4 -4.12 87.58 -53.72
N ALA A 5 -4.83 86.94 -54.65
CA ALA A 5 -5.25 85.55 -54.52
C ALA A 5 -4.18 84.62 -55.09
N LEU A 6 -3.84 83.58 -54.32
CA LEU A 6 -2.89 82.54 -54.71
C LEU A 6 -3.61 81.24 -55.05
N THR A 7 -3.31 80.68 -56.21
CA THR A 7 -3.81 79.37 -56.64
C THR A 7 -2.67 78.54 -57.23
N ALA A 8 -2.67 77.24 -57.02
CA ALA A 8 -1.75 76.31 -57.68
C ALA A 8 -2.51 75.30 -58.53
N ILE A 9 -1.95 74.97 -59.69
CA ILE A 9 -2.43 73.88 -60.57
C ILE A 9 -1.25 73.02 -61.02
N GLY A 10 -1.52 71.78 -61.47
CA GLY A 10 -0.48 70.82 -61.88
C GLY A 10 0.09 69.97 -60.75
N GLN A 11 -0.58 69.94 -59.59
CA GLN A 11 -0.21 69.08 -58.46
C GLN A 11 -0.53 67.60 -58.75
N PRO A 12 0.26 66.64 -58.21
CA PRO A 12 -0.03 65.22 -58.35
C PRO A 12 -1.38 64.83 -57.74
N GLU A 13 -2.04 63.84 -58.32
CA GLU A 13 -3.31 63.31 -57.80
C GLU A 13 -3.12 62.80 -56.36
N GLY A 14 -4.04 63.13 -55.45
CA GLY A 14 -3.91 62.80 -54.03
C GLY A 14 -2.93 63.66 -53.22
N SER A 15 -2.48 64.80 -53.76
CA SER A 15 -1.73 65.83 -53.01
C SER A 15 -2.57 67.04 -52.63
N ASN A 16 -2.13 67.77 -51.61
CA ASN A 16 -2.76 69.00 -51.14
C ASN A 16 -1.73 70.13 -51.06
N ILE A 17 -2.12 71.34 -51.48
CA ILE A 17 -1.28 72.54 -51.46
C ILE A 17 -1.92 73.59 -50.56
N ILE A 18 -1.13 74.11 -49.62
CA ILE A 18 -1.55 75.14 -48.66
C ILE A 18 -0.60 76.34 -48.77
N PHE A 19 -1.17 77.55 -48.81
CA PHE A 19 -0.43 78.81 -48.78
C PHE A 19 -0.57 79.48 -47.41
N GLN A 20 0.54 79.94 -46.83
CA GLN A 20 0.55 80.67 -45.56
C GLN A 20 1.42 81.93 -45.62
N PRO A 21 0.85 83.15 -45.42
CA PRO A 21 -0.58 83.44 -45.28
C PRO A 21 -1.37 83.18 -46.59
N SER A 22 -2.66 82.85 -46.47
CA SER A 22 -3.54 82.51 -47.61
C SER A 22 -3.98 83.72 -48.43
N ASN A 23 -3.90 84.93 -47.86
CA ASN A 23 -4.19 86.20 -48.51
C ASN A 23 -3.05 87.19 -48.26
N ILE A 24 -2.58 87.85 -49.32
CA ILE A 24 -1.55 88.90 -49.24
C ILE A 24 -2.17 90.24 -49.64
N LEU A 25 -1.90 91.30 -48.89
CA LEU A 25 -2.25 92.66 -49.31
C LEU A 25 -1.06 93.28 -50.08
N PRO A 26 -1.31 94.03 -51.17
CA PRO A 26 -0.24 94.75 -51.86
C PRO A 26 0.50 95.71 -50.92
N SER A 27 1.83 95.63 -50.89
CA SER A 27 2.70 96.44 -50.03
C SER A 27 3.92 96.94 -50.82
N SER A 28 4.49 98.06 -50.40
CA SER A 28 5.76 98.59 -50.93
C SER A 28 6.99 97.78 -50.50
N GLN A 29 6.83 96.86 -49.54
CA GLN A 29 7.86 95.92 -49.11
C GLN A 29 7.55 94.48 -49.56
N PRO A 30 8.58 93.66 -49.87
CA PRO A 30 8.38 92.28 -50.30
C PRO A 30 7.73 91.44 -49.19
N SER A 31 6.58 90.83 -49.51
CA SER A 31 5.89 89.87 -48.65
C SER A 31 6.38 88.44 -48.94
N ARG A 32 6.42 87.58 -47.92
CA ARG A 32 6.79 86.15 -48.06
C ARG A 32 5.58 85.27 -47.82
N VAL A 33 5.43 84.24 -48.66
CA VAL A 33 4.41 83.19 -48.48
C VAL A 33 5.09 81.83 -48.52
N ASN A 34 4.78 80.99 -47.54
CA ASN A 34 5.19 79.60 -47.52
C ASN A 34 4.17 78.76 -48.29
N VAL A 35 4.67 77.94 -49.22
CA VAL A 35 3.88 76.95 -49.94
C VAL A 35 4.20 75.58 -49.36
N THR A 36 3.23 74.91 -48.77
CA THR A 36 3.38 73.56 -48.24
C THR A 36 2.62 72.58 -49.12
N ILE A 37 3.31 71.55 -49.61
CA ILE A 37 2.74 70.50 -50.46
C ILE A 37 2.81 69.20 -49.66
N THR A 38 1.66 68.59 -49.36
CA THR A 38 1.59 67.28 -48.70
C THR A 38 1.15 66.21 -49.69
N THR A 39 1.89 65.11 -49.74
CA THR A 39 1.58 63.92 -50.55
C THR A 39 1.20 62.77 -49.61
N SER A 40 0.28 61.90 -50.05
CA SER A 40 -0.12 60.73 -49.26
C SER A 40 0.70 59.49 -49.63
N ASN A 41 0.85 58.55 -48.70
CA ASN A 41 1.46 57.24 -48.95
C ASN A 41 0.46 56.23 -49.55
N ALA A 42 -0.71 56.68 -49.98
CA ALA A 42 -1.75 55.80 -50.51
C ALA A 42 -1.48 55.42 -51.97
N ILE A 43 -1.99 54.24 -52.35
CA ILE A 43 -1.95 53.75 -53.74
C ILE A 43 -2.70 54.76 -54.63
N GLY A 44 -2.07 55.23 -55.71
CA GLY A 44 -2.70 56.13 -56.69
C GLY A 44 -2.12 57.56 -56.74
N VAL A 45 -1.19 57.93 -55.87
CA VAL A 45 -0.45 59.19 -56.03
C VAL A 45 0.48 59.06 -57.23
N GLY A 46 0.31 59.95 -58.22
CA GLY A 46 1.14 59.96 -59.42
C GLY A 46 2.62 60.08 -59.08
N VAL A 47 3.41 59.08 -59.42
CA VAL A 47 4.88 59.11 -59.33
C VAL A 47 5.42 59.78 -60.60
N GLY A 48 6.37 60.69 -60.45
CA GLY A 48 6.96 61.39 -61.59
C GLY A 48 7.31 62.84 -61.30
N ASN A 49 7.59 63.57 -62.39
CA ASN A 49 7.91 64.98 -62.34
C ASN A 49 6.65 65.80 -62.62
N PHE A 50 6.29 66.66 -61.68
CA PHE A 50 5.14 67.54 -61.74
C PHE A 50 5.61 68.99 -61.82
N MET A 51 5.05 69.73 -62.77
CA MET A 51 5.26 71.17 -62.88
C MET A 51 4.06 71.87 -62.25
N ILE A 52 4.27 72.45 -61.08
CA ILE A 52 3.22 73.14 -60.33
C ILE A 52 3.29 74.63 -60.69
N MET A 53 2.21 75.14 -61.25
CA MET A 53 2.08 76.56 -61.60
C MET A 53 1.37 77.29 -60.46
N VAL A 54 2.14 78.08 -59.70
CA VAL A 54 1.60 78.98 -58.68
C VAL A 54 1.27 80.31 -59.33
N THR A 55 -0.01 80.66 -59.33
CA THR A 55 -0.52 81.90 -59.90
C THR A 55 -0.88 82.87 -58.79
N ALA A 56 -0.26 84.05 -58.81
CA ALA A 56 -0.64 85.20 -58.01
C ALA A 56 -1.47 86.14 -58.87
N SER A 57 -2.74 86.33 -58.49
CA SER A 57 -3.71 87.10 -59.25
C SER A 57 -4.18 88.34 -58.48
N HIS A 58 -4.14 89.48 -59.15
CA HIS A 58 -4.72 90.75 -58.73
C HIS A 58 -5.48 91.35 -59.92
N PRO A 59 -6.54 92.16 -59.73
CA PRO A 59 -7.36 92.69 -60.83
C PRO A 59 -6.60 93.44 -61.96
N MET A 60 -5.36 93.86 -61.70
CA MET A 60 -4.53 94.62 -62.66
C MET A 60 -3.29 93.85 -63.15
N ALA A 61 -2.96 92.71 -62.53
CA ALA A 61 -1.75 91.97 -62.87
C ALA A 61 -1.85 90.50 -62.44
N ILE A 62 -1.33 89.62 -63.29
CA ILE A 62 -1.21 88.19 -63.01
C ILE A 62 0.27 87.82 -63.17
N LYS A 63 0.82 87.12 -62.18
CA LYS A 63 2.17 86.55 -62.23
C LYS A 63 2.11 85.06 -61.94
N VAL A 64 2.91 84.29 -62.66
CA VAL A 64 2.98 82.83 -62.53
C VAL A 64 4.41 82.44 -62.19
N LEU A 65 4.56 81.58 -61.19
CA LEU A 65 5.81 80.94 -60.82
C LEU A 65 5.69 79.44 -61.08
N GLN A 66 6.72 78.86 -61.70
CA GLN A 66 6.82 77.42 -61.93
C GLN A 66 7.66 76.77 -60.83
N LEU A 67 7.10 75.78 -60.16
CA LEU A 67 7.78 74.92 -59.20
C LEU A 67 7.92 73.51 -59.79
N HIS A 68 9.12 72.95 -59.69
CA HIS A 68 9.37 71.56 -60.07
C HIS A 68 9.27 70.68 -58.82
N LEU A 69 8.31 69.74 -58.83
CA LEU A 69 8.13 68.74 -57.79
C LEU A 69 8.43 67.36 -58.38
N THR A 70 9.40 66.65 -57.83
CA THR A 70 9.64 65.24 -58.18
C THR A 70 9.09 64.37 -57.06
N VAL A 71 8.08 63.57 -57.36
CA VAL A 71 7.55 62.53 -56.47
C VAL A 71 8.23 61.22 -56.83
N ILE A 72 9.08 60.72 -55.93
CA ILE A 72 9.77 59.43 -56.09
C ILE A 72 8.93 58.29 -55.51
N PRO A 73 8.95 57.08 -56.12
CA PRO A 73 8.19 55.95 -55.61
C PRO A 73 8.79 55.47 -54.27
N ARG A 74 7.94 54.95 -53.38
CA ARG A 74 8.41 54.21 -52.20
C ARG A 74 9.06 52.90 -52.67
N VAL A 75 10.37 52.76 -52.43
CA VAL A 75 11.10 51.52 -52.66
C VAL A 75 10.73 50.52 -51.58
N GLY A 76 10.21 49.35 -51.95
CA GLY A 76 9.81 48.32 -51.01
C GLY A 76 9.07 47.18 -51.69
N PHE A 77 8.31 46.39 -50.94
CA PHE A 77 7.49 45.32 -51.51
C PHE A 77 6.11 45.32 -50.88
N ASP A 78 5.16 44.71 -51.59
CA ASP A 78 3.82 44.41 -51.09
C ASP A 78 3.64 42.90 -50.96
N LEU A 79 2.88 42.47 -49.96
CA LEU A 79 2.67 41.06 -49.60
C LEU A 79 1.18 40.77 -49.60
N SER A 80 0.78 39.74 -50.36
CA SER A 80 -0.61 39.29 -50.40
C SER A 80 -0.68 37.77 -50.32
N ILE A 81 -1.78 37.24 -49.76
CA ILE A 81 -2.02 35.80 -49.63
C ILE A 81 -3.40 35.45 -50.19
N TYR A 82 -3.49 34.36 -50.94
CA TYR A 82 -4.74 33.86 -51.50
C TYR A 82 -4.83 32.33 -51.38
N PRO A 83 -6.00 31.77 -51.00
CA PRO A 83 -7.18 32.47 -50.49
C PRO A 83 -6.96 33.06 -49.08
N SER A 84 -7.77 34.03 -48.66
CA SER A 84 -7.70 34.61 -47.30
C SER A 84 -8.27 33.68 -46.21
N SER A 85 -9.04 32.65 -46.61
CA SER A 85 -9.54 31.60 -45.74
C SER A 85 -9.61 30.26 -46.46
N ARG A 86 -9.25 29.16 -45.79
CA ARG A 86 -9.40 27.80 -46.34
C ARG A 86 -9.78 26.77 -45.27
N ALA A 87 -10.68 25.86 -45.61
CA ALA A 87 -10.99 24.71 -44.78
C ALA A 87 -10.12 23.50 -45.15
N VAL A 88 -9.74 22.70 -44.15
CA VAL A 88 -8.99 21.45 -44.30
C VAL A 88 -9.49 20.42 -43.29
N SER A 89 -9.56 19.15 -43.67
CA SER A 89 -9.84 18.07 -42.71
C SER A 89 -8.53 17.57 -42.08
N GLN A 90 -8.57 17.13 -40.82
CA GLN A 90 -7.41 16.56 -40.14
C GLN A 90 -6.73 15.46 -40.97
N GLY A 91 -5.41 15.53 -41.10
CA GLY A 91 -4.60 14.59 -41.91
C GLY A 91 -4.33 15.07 -43.33
N ASN A 92 -5.00 16.13 -43.79
CA ASN A 92 -4.82 16.71 -45.11
C ASN A 92 -4.00 18.02 -45.09
N GLN A 93 -3.76 18.55 -46.30
CA GLN A 93 -2.97 19.75 -46.51
C GLN A 93 -3.82 20.92 -47.02
N ALA A 94 -3.58 22.11 -46.49
CA ALA A 94 -4.09 23.37 -46.99
C ALA A 94 -3.00 24.11 -47.75
N ILE A 95 -3.33 24.64 -48.93
CA ILE A 95 -2.39 25.33 -49.80
C ILE A 95 -2.79 26.81 -49.89
N TYR A 96 -1.82 27.70 -49.75
CA TYR A 96 -1.96 29.14 -49.93
C TYR A 96 -0.89 29.64 -50.90
N THR A 97 -1.23 30.63 -51.70
CA THR A 97 -0.29 31.33 -52.57
C THR A 97 0.04 32.67 -51.95
N VAL A 98 1.31 32.87 -51.61
CA VAL A 98 1.85 34.12 -51.07
C VAL A 98 2.55 34.86 -52.21
N THR A 99 2.04 36.01 -52.61
CA THR A 99 2.60 36.83 -53.69
C THR A 99 3.31 38.05 -53.12
N VAL A 100 4.59 38.20 -53.49
CA VAL A 100 5.45 39.34 -53.17
C VAL A 100 5.62 40.20 -54.42
N ARG A 101 5.14 41.44 -54.38
CA ARG A 101 5.25 42.41 -55.50
C ARG A 101 6.27 43.48 -55.21
N SER A 102 7.10 43.83 -56.20
CA SER A 102 8.06 44.92 -56.11
C SER A 102 7.36 46.29 -56.21
N SER A 103 7.72 47.22 -55.32
CA SER A 103 7.35 48.64 -55.37
C SER A 103 8.61 49.49 -55.54
N GLY A 104 8.54 50.51 -56.41
CA GLY A 104 9.64 51.48 -56.59
C GLY A 104 10.96 50.88 -57.10
N GLY A 105 10.93 49.75 -57.82
CA GLY A 105 12.14 49.11 -58.38
C GLY A 105 12.88 48.20 -57.39
N PHE A 106 12.27 47.87 -56.25
CA PHE A 106 12.84 46.98 -55.25
C PHE A 106 13.10 45.57 -55.78
N SER A 107 14.31 45.05 -55.61
CA SER A 107 14.74 43.75 -56.16
C SER A 107 15.51 42.88 -55.15
N SER A 108 15.56 43.28 -53.88
CA SER A 108 16.21 42.50 -52.82
C SER A 108 15.39 41.28 -52.42
N GLN A 109 16.06 40.22 -51.96
CA GLN A 109 15.40 39.01 -51.46
C GLN A 109 14.54 39.31 -50.23
N VAL A 110 13.32 38.75 -50.21
CA VAL A 110 12.36 38.82 -49.10
C VAL A 110 12.27 37.44 -48.46
N THR A 111 12.65 37.35 -47.19
CA THR A 111 12.54 36.13 -46.40
C THR A 111 11.13 36.04 -45.82
N LEU A 112 10.43 34.96 -46.15
CA LEU A 112 9.08 34.68 -45.64
C LEU A 112 9.15 33.89 -44.34
N SER A 113 8.25 34.21 -43.42
CA SER A 113 8.06 33.51 -42.15
C SER A 113 6.57 33.43 -41.83
N TYR A 114 6.19 32.46 -41.01
CA TYR A 114 4.82 32.29 -40.54
C TYR A 114 4.77 32.22 -39.01
N SER A 115 3.63 32.57 -38.43
CA SER A 115 3.35 32.40 -37.00
C SER A 115 1.88 32.04 -36.77
N ASN A 116 1.58 31.45 -35.61
CA ASN A 116 0.23 31.10 -35.18
C ASN A 116 -0.52 30.11 -36.09
N ILE A 117 0.18 29.12 -36.67
CA ILE A 117 -0.49 27.99 -37.34
C ILE A 117 -1.14 27.05 -36.30
N PRO A 118 -2.14 26.23 -36.68
CA PRO A 118 -2.81 25.33 -35.72
C PRO A 118 -1.83 24.35 -35.06
N GLN A 119 -2.03 24.05 -33.77
CA GLN A 119 -1.19 23.13 -33.02
C GLN A 119 -1.16 21.74 -33.68
N ASN A 120 0.00 21.07 -33.65
CA ASN A 120 0.25 19.80 -34.33
C ASN A 120 0.14 19.90 -35.87
N SER A 121 0.48 21.06 -36.44
CA SER A 121 0.59 21.26 -37.90
C SER A 121 2.01 21.66 -38.29
N VAL A 122 2.38 21.42 -39.55
CA VAL A 122 3.67 21.83 -40.11
C VAL A 122 3.43 22.66 -41.36
N ALA A 123 4.11 23.81 -41.49
CA ALA A 123 3.99 24.66 -42.66
C ALA A 123 5.34 24.84 -43.39
N ILE A 124 5.31 24.79 -44.71
CA ILE A 124 6.49 24.88 -45.59
C ILE A 124 6.20 25.82 -46.75
N PHE A 125 7.16 26.68 -47.09
CA PHE A 125 7.17 27.46 -48.33
C PHE A 125 7.97 26.70 -49.41
N ASP A 126 7.45 26.62 -50.63
CA ASP A 126 8.18 26.02 -51.76
C ASP A 126 9.41 26.84 -52.19
N ILE A 127 9.31 28.17 -52.10
CA ILE A 127 10.34 29.15 -52.44
C ILE A 127 10.47 30.12 -51.27
N ASN A 128 11.62 30.10 -50.60
CA ASN A 128 11.96 31.03 -49.53
C ASN A 128 13.50 31.10 -49.37
N PRO A 129 14.16 32.27 -49.51
CA PRO A 129 13.60 33.60 -49.76
C PRO A 129 13.10 33.82 -51.20
N VAL A 130 12.22 34.81 -51.38
CA VAL A 130 11.60 35.17 -52.67
C VAL A 130 12.19 36.49 -53.18
N THR A 131 12.58 36.55 -54.46
CA THR A 131 12.97 37.81 -55.11
C THR A 131 11.75 38.43 -55.82
N PRO A 132 11.28 39.62 -55.41
CA PRO A 132 10.08 40.23 -55.99
C PRO A 132 10.33 40.80 -57.38
N THR A 133 9.31 40.73 -58.22
CA THR A 133 9.26 41.35 -59.56
C THR A 133 8.10 42.37 -59.62
N SER A 134 8.10 43.24 -60.63
CA SER A 134 7.00 44.20 -60.84
C SER A 134 5.66 43.52 -61.13
N THR A 135 5.68 42.31 -61.71
CA THR A 135 4.49 41.47 -61.92
C THR A 135 4.09 40.65 -60.70
N GLY A 136 4.98 40.54 -59.71
CA GLY A 136 4.83 39.71 -58.53
C GLY A 136 5.46 38.33 -58.69
N THR A 137 6.13 37.88 -57.62
CA THR A 137 6.67 36.52 -57.50
C THR A 137 5.88 35.79 -56.44
N SER A 138 5.46 34.55 -56.71
CA SER A 138 4.63 33.77 -55.79
C SER A 138 5.40 32.62 -55.15
N SER A 139 5.10 32.34 -53.89
CA SER A 139 5.56 31.19 -53.10
C SER A 139 4.33 30.46 -52.56
N THR A 140 4.33 29.14 -52.68
CA THR A 140 3.29 28.25 -52.17
C THR A 140 3.56 27.90 -50.71
N LEU A 141 2.68 28.34 -49.82
CA LEU A 141 2.65 27.91 -48.42
C LEU A 141 1.75 26.68 -48.28
N THR A 142 2.35 25.55 -47.91
CA THR A 142 1.64 24.30 -47.63
C THR A 142 1.59 24.06 -46.14
N ILE A 143 0.39 24.03 -45.56
CA ILE A 143 0.14 23.70 -44.15
C ILE A 143 -0.41 22.27 -44.08
N SER A 144 0.36 21.36 -43.51
CA SER A 144 -0.02 19.95 -43.29
C SER A 144 -0.58 19.76 -41.90
N THR A 145 -1.78 19.19 -41.80
CA THR A 145 -2.44 18.82 -40.53
C THR A 145 -2.28 17.32 -40.26
N ASN A 146 -2.45 16.89 -39.00
CA ASN A 146 -2.52 15.48 -38.61
C ASN A 146 -3.81 15.19 -37.83
N ILE A 147 -4.02 13.91 -37.47
CA ILE A 147 -5.24 13.46 -36.79
C ILE A 147 -5.45 14.09 -35.39
N ASN A 148 -4.39 14.66 -34.82
CA ASN A 148 -4.40 15.34 -33.51
C ASN A 148 -4.35 16.86 -33.64
N THR A 149 -4.46 17.44 -34.85
CA THR A 149 -4.53 18.89 -35.05
C THR A 149 -5.81 19.43 -34.43
N VAL A 150 -5.72 20.51 -33.66
CA VAL A 150 -6.86 21.10 -32.96
C VAL A 150 -7.94 21.55 -33.95
N LEU A 151 -9.19 21.16 -33.69
CA LEU A 151 -10.35 21.52 -34.51
C LEU A 151 -10.74 22.99 -34.34
N GLY A 152 -11.29 23.59 -35.39
CA GLY A 152 -11.80 24.97 -35.36
C GLY A 152 -11.05 25.93 -36.28
N SER A 153 -11.47 27.19 -36.26
CA SER A 153 -10.87 28.26 -37.06
C SER A 153 -9.68 28.88 -36.33
N CYS A 154 -8.57 29.05 -37.05
CA CYS A 154 -7.32 29.63 -36.56
C CYS A 154 -6.85 30.70 -37.54
N THR A 155 -6.51 31.88 -37.03
CA THR A 155 -5.89 32.95 -37.82
C THR A 155 -4.37 32.87 -37.66
N PHE A 156 -3.65 32.78 -38.77
CA PHE A 156 -2.20 32.74 -38.83
C PHE A 156 -1.67 33.92 -39.62
N ASN A 157 -0.45 34.34 -39.31
CA ASN A 157 0.19 35.49 -39.94
C ASN A 157 1.39 35.05 -40.77
N VAL A 158 1.52 35.62 -41.97
CA VAL A 158 2.68 35.47 -42.85
C VAL A 158 3.36 36.82 -42.99
N CYS A 159 4.65 36.89 -42.63
CA CYS A 159 5.46 38.08 -42.71
C CYS A 159 6.62 37.89 -43.69
N GLY A 160 6.82 38.86 -44.57
CA GLY A 160 8.01 39.02 -45.39
C GLY A 160 8.94 40.05 -44.77
N VAL A 161 10.24 39.76 -44.74
CA VAL A 161 11.28 40.67 -44.22
C VAL A 161 12.40 40.83 -45.24
N SER A 162 12.80 42.07 -45.51
CA SER A 162 14.00 42.37 -46.28
C SER A 162 14.69 43.62 -45.72
N GLY A 163 15.87 43.43 -45.11
CA GLY A 163 16.53 44.51 -44.36
C GLY A 163 15.66 44.99 -43.19
N SER A 164 15.32 46.28 -43.17
CA SER A 164 14.43 46.89 -42.17
C SER A 164 12.94 46.88 -42.56
N GLU A 165 12.61 46.48 -43.79
CA GLU A 165 11.24 46.46 -44.28
C GLU A 165 10.55 45.15 -43.87
N THR A 166 9.40 45.27 -43.22
CA THR A 166 8.57 44.13 -42.80
C THR A 166 7.13 44.39 -43.19
N HIS A 167 6.54 43.49 -43.95
CA HIS A 167 5.12 43.50 -44.30
C HIS A 167 4.51 42.16 -43.91
N CYS A 168 3.34 42.21 -43.27
CA CYS A 168 2.65 41.03 -42.76
C CYS A 168 1.22 40.99 -43.31
N VAL A 169 0.73 39.78 -43.56
CA VAL A 169 -0.64 39.52 -44.02
C VAL A 169 -1.24 38.36 -43.24
N ASP A 170 -2.48 38.53 -42.80
CA ASP A 170 -3.20 37.49 -42.08
C ASP A 170 -4.03 36.62 -43.03
N ALA A 171 -4.11 35.33 -42.72
CA ALA A 171 -5.03 34.38 -43.34
C ALA A 171 -5.63 33.45 -42.27
N SER A 172 -6.72 32.78 -42.62
CA SER A 172 -7.40 31.86 -41.70
C SER A 172 -7.48 30.44 -42.25
N ILE A 173 -7.32 29.47 -41.38
CA ILE A 173 -7.49 28.05 -41.67
C ILE A 173 -8.56 27.48 -40.74
N THR A 174 -9.54 26.75 -41.29
CA THR A 174 -10.54 26.03 -40.51
C THR A 174 -10.26 24.54 -40.57
N VAL A 175 -9.88 23.96 -39.43
CA VAL A 175 -9.62 22.52 -39.30
C VAL A 175 -10.93 21.82 -38.94
N THR A 176 -11.35 20.91 -39.81
CA THR A 176 -12.54 20.08 -39.65
C THR A 176 -12.13 18.64 -39.28
N PRO A 177 -13.02 17.86 -38.63
CA PRO A 177 -12.75 16.45 -38.35
C PRO A 177 -12.33 15.72 -39.62
N SER A 178 -11.45 14.72 -39.49
CA SER A 178 -11.16 13.84 -40.63
C SER A 178 -12.46 13.23 -41.15
N THR A 179 -12.61 13.16 -42.46
CA THR A 179 -13.72 12.46 -43.14
C THR A 179 -13.29 11.11 -43.69
N GLU A 180 -11.99 10.79 -43.62
CA GLU A 180 -11.48 9.53 -44.11
C GLU A 180 -11.76 8.41 -43.10
N PRO A 181 -12.20 7.23 -43.54
CA PRO A 181 -12.37 6.07 -42.67
C PRO A 181 -11.03 5.67 -42.05
N TYR A 182 -11.00 5.44 -40.74
CA TYR A 182 -9.82 4.88 -40.06
C TYR A 182 -10.24 3.99 -38.89
N PHE A 183 -9.29 3.27 -38.31
CA PHE A 183 -9.53 2.46 -37.12
C PHE A 183 -8.45 2.69 -36.07
N THR A 184 -8.78 2.37 -34.82
CA THR A 184 -7.85 2.36 -33.69
C THR A 184 -7.89 1.01 -33.00
N ILE A 185 -6.78 0.60 -32.38
CA ILE A 185 -6.69 -0.65 -31.61
C ILE A 185 -6.44 -0.32 -30.14
N SER A 186 -7.02 -1.09 -29.25
CA SER A 186 -6.70 -1.08 -27.82
C SER A 186 -6.60 -2.50 -27.27
N VAL A 187 -5.78 -2.70 -26.24
CA VAL A 187 -5.56 -4.02 -25.62
C VAL A 187 -5.77 -3.90 -24.12
N GLN A 188 -6.57 -4.81 -23.55
CA GLN A 188 -6.83 -4.87 -22.11
C GLN A 188 -6.71 -6.29 -21.55
N PRO A 189 -6.12 -6.46 -20.36
CA PRO A 189 -5.37 -5.46 -19.59
C PRO A 189 -4.03 -5.10 -20.27
N THR A 190 -3.37 -4.01 -19.85
CA THR A 190 -2.06 -3.61 -20.43
C THR A 190 -0.88 -4.47 -19.95
N GLN A 191 -1.10 -5.32 -18.95
CA GLN A 191 -0.13 -6.28 -18.43
C GLN A 191 -0.81 -7.59 -17.99
N LYS A 192 -0.18 -8.73 -18.27
CA LYS A 192 -0.53 -10.03 -17.67
C LYS A 192 0.69 -10.88 -17.36
N THR A 193 0.51 -11.79 -16.41
CA THR A 193 1.46 -12.85 -16.08
C THR A 193 1.00 -14.19 -16.66
N VAL A 194 1.95 -14.97 -17.16
CA VAL A 194 1.79 -16.37 -17.56
C VAL A 194 2.89 -17.19 -16.90
N MET A 195 2.53 -18.32 -16.31
CA MET A 195 3.53 -19.28 -15.81
C MET A 195 4.01 -20.15 -16.98
N ARG A 196 5.28 -20.56 -16.96
CA ARG A 196 5.78 -21.63 -17.85
C ARG A 196 4.88 -22.86 -17.78
N GLY A 197 4.48 -23.40 -18.93
CA GLY A 197 3.52 -24.50 -19.06
C GLY A 197 2.04 -24.07 -19.02
N GLY A 198 1.75 -22.77 -18.85
CA GLY A 198 0.40 -22.22 -18.79
C GLY A 198 0.00 -21.40 -20.02
N SER A 199 -1.20 -20.82 -19.95
CA SER A 199 -1.69 -19.87 -20.96
C SER A 199 -2.39 -18.66 -20.31
N THR A 200 -2.47 -17.56 -21.04
CA THR A 200 -3.13 -16.33 -20.62
C THR A 200 -3.75 -15.62 -21.82
N THR A 201 -4.72 -14.75 -21.58
CA THR A 201 -5.47 -14.07 -22.66
C THR A 201 -5.49 -12.54 -22.50
N PHE A 202 -5.43 -11.83 -23.61
CA PHE A 202 -5.71 -10.40 -23.72
C PHE A 202 -6.94 -10.17 -24.60
N ASN A 203 -7.72 -9.14 -24.29
CA ASN A 203 -8.79 -8.66 -25.16
C ASN A 203 -8.24 -7.52 -26.03
N VAL A 204 -8.34 -7.68 -27.35
CA VAL A 204 -7.93 -6.68 -28.33
C VAL A 204 -9.18 -6.11 -28.99
N ALA A 205 -9.48 -4.84 -28.74
CA ALA A 205 -10.62 -4.15 -29.34
C ALA A 205 -10.16 -3.29 -30.53
N VAL A 206 -10.86 -3.43 -31.64
CA VAL A 206 -10.72 -2.61 -32.84
C VAL A 206 -11.93 -1.71 -32.95
N THR A 207 -11.69 -0.40 -32.94
CA THR A 207 -12.74 0.63 -33.02
C THR A 207 -12.71 1.28 -34.40
N SER A 208 -13.86 1.26 -35.07
CA SER A 208 -14.08 1.95 -36.33
C SER A 208 -14.38 3.43 -36.11
N HIS A 209 -13.81 4.28 -36.98
CA HIS A 209 -14.11 5.71 -37.05
C HIS A 209 -14.46 6.08 -38.50
N ASN A 210 -15.32 7.10 -38.65
CA ASN A 210 -15.76 7.62 -39.95
C ASN A 210 -16.30 6.54 -40.92
N GLY A 211 -17.02 5.56 -40.38
CA GLY A 211 -17.65 4.51 -41.16
C GLY A 211 -16.70 3.40 -41.65
N PHE A 212 -15.47 3.32 -41.14
CA PHE A 212 -14.54 2.24 -41.46
C PHE A 212 -15.18 0.85 -41.22
N ASN A 213 -15.13 -0.02 -42.21
CA ASN A 213 -15.78 -1.33 -42.15
C ASN A 213 -15.02 -2.40 -42.94
N SER A 214 -13.70 -2.30 -42.98
CA SER A 214 -12.82 -3.26 -43.67
C SER A 214 -12.17 -4.24 -42.69
N ASP A 215 -11.68 -5.35 -43.21
CA ASP A 215 -10.99 -6.37 -42.40
C ASP A 215 -9.68 -5.82 -41.83
N VAL A 216 -9.46 -6.06 -40.54
CA VAL A 216 -8.23 -5.74 -39.81
C VAL A 216 -7.55 -7.04 -39.41
N SER A 217 -6.40 -7.33 -40.02
CA SER A 217 -5.55 -8.47 -39.69
C SER A 217 -4.70 -8.14 -38.48
N LEU A 218 -4.82 -8.93 -37.40
CA LEU A 218 -4.06 -8.75 -36.17
C LEU A 218 -2.83 -9.67 -36.18
N THR A 219 -1.68 -9.09 -35.85
CA THR A 219 -0.39 -9.76 -35.77
C THR A 219 0.31 -9.39 -34.45
N LEU A 220 1.25 -10.23 -34.03
CA LEU A 220 1.95 -10.10 -32.76
C LEU A 220 3.45 -10.24 -32.95
N SER A 221 4.23 -9.39 -32.27
CA SER A 221 5.69 -9.46 -32.23
C SER A 221 6.22 -9.19 -30.82
N GLY A 222 7.51 -9.47 -30.59
CA GLY A 222 8.17 -9.27 -29.28
C GLY A 222 7.94 -10.40 -28.27
N LEU A 223 7.34 -11.52 -28.68
CA LEU A 223 7.17 -12.69 -27.81
C LEU A 223 8.52 -13.31 -27.43
N PRO A 224 8.70 -13.74 -26.17
CA PRO A 224 9.89 -14.49 -25.75
C PRO A 224 9.97 -15.88 -26.37
N ALA A 225 11.20 -16.42 -26.45
CA ALA A 225 11.45 -17.77 -26.90
C ALA A 225 10.65 -18.81 -26.08
N GLY A 226 10.01 -19.76 -26.77
CA GLY A 226 9.15 -20.78 -26.16
C GLY A 226 7.72 -20.30 -25.84
N THR A 227 7.30 -19.13 -26.31
CA THR A 227 5.90 -18.68 -26.21
C THR A 227 5.24 -18.57 -27.59
N PHE A 228 3.93 -18.78 -27.63
CA PHE A 228 3.13 -18.76 -28.84
C PHE A 228 1.87 -17.93 -28.60
N GLY A 229 1.53 -17.04 -29.54
CA GLY A 229 0.36 -16.18 -29.47
C GLY A 229 -0.56 -16.36 -30.68
N THR A 230 -1.86 -16.46 -30.45
CA THR A 230 -2.89 -16.60 -31.51
C THR A 230 -4.06 -15.67 -31.25
N PHE A 231 -4.61 -15.09 -32.32
CA PHE A 231 -5.81 -14.25 -32.24
C PHE A 231 -7.04 -15.04 -32.70
N ASN A 232 -8.15 -14.89 -31.99
CA ASN A 232 -9.42 -15.48 -32.38
C ASN A 232 -10.59 -14.51 -32.07
N PRO A 233 -11.29 -13.98 -33.08
CA PRO A 233 -11.04 -14.11 -34.52
C PRO A 233 -9.90 -13.20 -35.04
N SER A 234 -9.26 -13.55 -36.16
CA SER A 234 -8.42 -12.66 -36.97
C SER A 234 -8.46 -13.15 -38.43
N PRO A 235 -8.80 -12.31 -39.43
CA PRO A 235 -9.06 -10.87 -39.31
C PRO A 235 -10.37 -10.56 -38.58
N VAL A 236 -10.50 -9.32 -38.10
CA VAL A 236 -11.74 -8.79 -37.51
C VAL A 236 -12.30 -7.65 -38.34
N ARG A 237 -13.62 -7.59 -38.47
CA ARG A 237 -14.30 -6.54 -39.24
C ARG A 237 -15.21 -5.73 -38.33
N PRO A 238 -14.83 -4.51 -37.92
CA PRO A 238 -15.68 -3.68 -37.08
C PRO A 238 -16.93 -3.22 -37.85
N PRO A 239 -18.10 -3.13 -37.20
CA PRO A 239 -19.22 -2.43 -37.79
C PRO A 239 -18.88 -0.93 -37.96
N PRO A 240 -19.47 -0.23 -38.95
CA PRO A 240 -19.24 1.21 -39.14
C PRO A 240 -19.49 2.00 -37.84
N ASN A 241 -18.48 2.76 -37.38
CA ASN A 241 -18.50 3.52 -36.13
C ASN A 241 -18.77 2.67 -34.86
N GLY A 242 -18.50 1.37 -34.92
CA GLY A 242 -18.63 0.47 -33.77
C GLY A 242 -17.32 -0.26 -33.44
N ILE A 243 -17.43 -1.22 -32.54
CA ILE A 243 -16.29 -1.90 -31.93
C ILE A 243 -16.44 -3.41 -32.14
N VAL A 244 -15.34 -4.08 -32.47
CA VAL A 244 -15.23 -5.54 -32.48
C VAL A 244 -14.02 -5.97 -31.66
N SER A 245 -14.15 -7.08 -30.93
CA SER A 245 -13.07 -7.62 -30.10
C SER A 245 -12.50 -8.92 -30.67
N SER A 246 -11.20 -9.12 -30.50
CA SER A 246 -10.47 -10.37 -30.72
C SER A 246 -9.80 -10.81 -29.42
N THR A 247 -9.80 -12.11 -29.14
CA THR A 247 -9.05 -12.66 -28.00
C THR A 247 -7.66 -13.06 -28.46
N LEU A 248 -6.62 -12.46 -27.87
CA LEU A 248 -5.24 -12.91 -28.01
C LEU A 248 -4.93 -13.95 -26.94
N ASN A 249 -4.77 -15.22 -27.32
CA ASN A 249 -4.33 -16.28 -26.43
C ASN A 249 -2.83 -16.50 -26.54
N ILE A 250 -2.12 -16.45 -25.42
CA ILE A 250 -0.67 -16.67 -25.33
C ILE A 250 -0.41 -17.89 -24.46
N SER A 251 0.26 -18.90 -25.00
CA SER A 251 0.75 -20.07 -24.27
C SER A 251 2.25 -20.01 -24.07
N ALA A 252 2.74 -20.38 -22.90
CA ALA A 252 4.16 -20.51 -22.59
C ALA A 252 4.53 -21.98 -22.40
N ALA A 253 5.53 -22.47 -23.13
CA ALA A 253 6.10 -23.79 -22.91
C ALA A 253 6.79 -23.88 -21.53
N THR A 254 7.08 -25.10 -21.07
CA THR A 254 7.74 -25.34 -19.77
C THR A 254 9.19 -24.83 -19.70
N ASP A 255 9.81 -24.60 -20.85
CA ASP A 255 11.18 -24.09 -21.02
C ASP A 255 11.23 -22.62 -21.48
N ALA A 256 10.08 -21.97 -21.71
CA ALA A 256 9.98 -20.61 -22.24
C ALA A 256 10.77 -19.58 -21.43
N SER A 257 11.54 -18.69 -22.05
CA SER A 257 12.38 -17.70 -21.32
C SER A 257 11.56 -16.88 -20.31
N TYR A 258 12.01 -16.85 -19.04
CA TYR A 258 11.32 -16.12 -17.97
C TYR A 258 11.80 -14.67 -17.89
N GLY A 259 10.91 -13.77 -17.46
CA GLY A 259 11.19 -12.34 -17.38
C GLY A 259 10.00 -11.49 -17.83
N THR A 260 10.25 -10.19 -17.98
CA THR A 260 9.26 -9.20 -18.42
C THR A 260 9.54 -8.81 -19.86
N TYR A 261 8.53 -8.96 -20.72
CA TYR A 261 8.65 -8.72 -22.15
C TYR A 261 7.61 -7.69 -22.61
N ASN A 262 8.04 -6.78 -23.48
CA ASN A 262 7.16 -5.85 -24.15
C ASN A 262 6.75 -6.46 -25.50
N ILE A 263 5.49 -6.81 -25.63
CA ILE A 263 4.93 -7.40 -26.85
C ILE A 263 4.12 -6.34 -27.60
N ILE A 264 4.15 -6.39 -28.92
CA ILE A 264 3.50 -5.40 -29.79
C ILE A 264 2.41 -6.07 -30.60
N VAL A 265 1.17 -5.63 -30.39
CA VAL A 265 0.02 -6.01 -31.22
C VAL A 265 -0.08 -5.01 -32.37
N THR A 266 -0.01 -5.50 -33.59
CA THR A 266 -0.16 -4.70 -34.82
C THR A 266 -1.43 -5.11 -35.54
N GLY A 267 -2.32 -4.15 -35.84
CA GLY A 267 -3.43 -4.38 -36.75
C GLY A 267 -3.22 -3.62 -38.06
N SER A 268 -3.44 -4.34 -39.16
CA SER A 268 -3.23 -3.83 -40.51
C SER A 268 -4.49 -4.06 -41.34
N SER A 269 -4.85 -3.07 -42.16
CA SER A 269 -5.95 -3.16 -43.12
C SER A 269 -5.47 -2.64 -44.48
N SER A 270 -5.95 -3.24 -45.56
CA SER A 270 -5.53 -2.87 -46.92
C SER A 270 -5.94 -1.43 -47.25
N GLY A 271 -4.98 -0.57 -47.60
CA GLY A 271 -5.24 0.83 -47.96
C GLY A 271 -5.36 1.80 -46.77
N TYR A 272 -5.10 1.34 -45.53
CA TYR A 272 -5.13 2.17 -44.32
C TYR A 272 -3.83 2.06 -43.52
N SER A 273 -3.52 3.08 -42.72
CA SER A 273 -2.34 3.06 -41.84
C SER A 273 -2.47 2.01 -40.74
N SER A 274 -1.42 1.19 -40.57
CA SER A 274 -1.35 0.20 -39.48
C SER A 274 -1.32 0.87 -38.11
N GLN A 275 -1.93 0.23 -37.12
CA GLN A 275 -1.95 0.67 -35.73
C GLN A 275 -1.18 -0.31 -34.85
N GLN A 276 -0.46 0.19 -33.86
CA GLN A 276 0.35 -0.61 -32.93
C GLN A 276 0.04 -0.26 -31.48
N VAL A 277 -0.07 -1.29 -30.65
CA VAL A 277 -0.25 -1.17 -29.20
C VAL A 277 0.77 -2.06 -28.51
N GLN A 278 1.55 -1.49 -27.59
CA GLN A 278 2.49 -2.22 -26.75
C GLN A 278 1.83 -2.62 -25.43
N VAL A 279 1.98 -3.88 -25.03
CA VAL A 279 1.56 -4.41 -23.72
C VAL A 279 2.68 -5.24 -23.08
N THR A 280 2.58 -5.48 -21.77
CA THR A 280 3.61 -6.21 -21.02
C THR A 280 3.17 -7.64 -20.70
N LEU A 281 4.00 -8.61 -21.09
CA LEU A 281 3.86 -10.02 -20.71
C LEU A 281 4.94 -10.39 -19.69
N ILE A 282 4.54 -10.85 -18.51
CA ILE A 282 5.45 -11.39 -17.51
C ILE A 282 5.41 -12.92 -17.62
N VAL A 283 6.52 -13.53 -18.02
CA VAL A 283 6.69 -14.99 -17.99
C VAL A 283 7.35 -15.36 -16.68
N SER A 284 6.57 -15.94 -15.76
CA SER A 284 7.10 -16.44 -14.49
C SER A 284 7.64 -17.86 -14.65
N SER A 285 8.73 -18.17 -13.93
CA SER A 285 9.22 -19.53 -13.84
C SER A 285 8.16 -20.47 -13.26
N LEU A 286 8.22 -21.75 -13.59
CA LEU A 286 7.41 -22.76 -12.92
C LEU A 286 7.81 -22.76 -11.43
N ALA A 287 6.83 -22.67 -10.53
CA ALA A 287 7.07 -22.76 -9.10
C ALA A 287 7.72 -24.11 -8.81
N GLN A 288 9.03 -24.13 -8.52
CA GLN A 288 9.76 -25.38 -8.33
C GLN A 288 9.26 -26.10 -7.08
N PRO A 289 9.24 -27.45 -7.07
CA PRO A 289 9.00 -28.23 -5.86
C PRO A 289 9.97 -27.80 -4.76
N ASP A 290 9.48 -27.34 -3.62
CA ASP A 290 10.29 -26.91 -2.47
C ASP A 290 9.68 -27.43 -1.15
N PHE A 291 10.34 -27.25 -0.01
CA PHE A 291 9.79 -27.65 1.27
C PHE A 291 9.89 -26.56 2.33
N GLY A 292 8.89 -26.52 3.21
CA GLY A 292 8.91 -25.71 4.43
C GLY A 292 9.31 -26.56 5.63
N ILE A 293 10.05 -25.97 6.57
CA ILE A 293 10.35 -26.57 7.88
C ILE A 293 9.59 -25.78 8.94
N HIS A 294 8.84 -26.46 9.79
CA HIS A 294 8.17 -25.88 10.96
C HIS A 294 8.52 -26.69 12.22
N ILE A 295 8.77 -26.01 13.33
CA ILE A 295 9.06 -26.66 14.61
C ILE A 295 8.08 -26.18 15.68
N VAL A 296 7.44 -27.13 16.36
CA VAL A 296 6.39 -26.88 17.35
C VAL A 296 6.75 -27.59 18.67
N PRO A 297 6.89 -26.86 19.79
CA PRO A 297 6.91 -25.39 19.88
C PRO A 297 8.20 -24.78 19.32
N THR A 298 8.17 -23.50 18.92
CA THR A 298 9.36 -22.75 18.43
C THR A 298 10.33 -22.39 19.55
N THR A 299 9.82 -22.30 20.79
CA THR A 299 10.61 -22.15 22.01
C THR A 299 10.34 -23.32 22.94
N LEU A 300 11.39 -24.03 23.36
CA LEU A 300 11.32 -25.12 24.32
C LEU A 300 12.06 -24.74 25.60
N SER A 301 11.40 -24.86 26.74
CA SER A 301 12.03 -24.67 28.04
C SER A 301 12.34 -26.03 28.68
N ILE A 302 13.61 -26.24 29.03
CA ILE A 302 14.08 -27.48 29.65
C ILE A 302 14.83 -27.13 30.93
N VAL A 303 14.49 -27.83 32.01
CA VAL A 303 15.23 -27.76 33.27
C VAL A 303 16.58 -28.49 33.10
N GLN A 304 17.65 -27.98 33.70
CA GLN A 304 18.96 -28.66 33.70
C GLN A 304 18.86 -30.15 34.13
N ASN A 305 19.59 -31.05 33.46
CA ASN A 305 19.54 -32.51 33.65
C ASN A 305 18.17 -33.16 33.34
N ARG A 306 17.40 -32.59 32.41
CA ARG A 306 16.12 -33.13 31.92
C ARG A 306 16.08 -33.21 30.41
N SER A 307 15.08 -33.91 29.90
CA SER A 307 14.77 -33.96 28.47
C SER A 307 13.48 -33.23 28.14
N GLY A 308 13.43 -32.68 26.94
CA GLY A 308 12.26 -32.05 26.33
C GLY A 308 12.10 -32.53 24.89
N VAL A 309 10.88 -32.41 24.37
CA VAL A 309 10.54 -32.87 23.02
C VAL A 309 9.88 -31.75 22.23
N ALA A 310 10.30 -31.58 20.98
CA ALA A 310 9.65 -30.75 19.98
C ALA A 310 9.30 -31.60 18.75
N THR A 311 8.26 -31.20 18.02
CA THR A 311 7.87 -31.85 16.76
C THR A 311 8.36 -30.99 15.60
N ILE A 312 9.09 -31.60 14.67
CA ILE A 312 9.48 -31.00 13.39
C ILE A 312 8.47 -31.47 12.34
N GLN A 313 7.90 -30.54 11.62
CA GLN A 313 6.99 -30.77 10.50
C GLN A 313 7.66 -30.26 9.21
N ILE A 314 7.77 -31.13 8.22
CA ILE A 314 8.22 -30.79 6.87
C ILE A 314 7.00 -30.74 5.96
N VAL A 315 6.80 -29.61 5.29
CA VAL A 315 5.63 -29.34 4.43
C VAL A 315 6.07 -29.32 2.98
N SER A 316 5.36 -30.05 2.12
CA SER A 316 5.56 -30.04 0.68
C SER A 316 5.01 -28.76 0.07
N ILE A 317 5.85 -28.03 -0.69
CA ILE A 317 5.48 -26.86 -1.47
C ILE A 317 5.64 -27.24 -2.95
N ASN A 318 4.62 -26.98 -3.78
CA ASN A 318 4.61 -27.34 -5.20
C ASN A 318 4.92 -28.83 -5.48
N ASN A 319 4.29 -29.74 -4.73
CA ASN A 319 4.45 -31.21 -4.87
C ASN A 319 5.86 -31.76 -4.63
N PHE A 320 6.67 -31.09 -3.81
CA PHE A 320 7.94 -31.64 -3.35
C PHE A 320 7.75 -32.96 -2.59
N ALA A 321 8.52 -33.98 -2.96
CA ALA A 321 8.44 -35.31 -2.38
C ALA A 321 9.83 -35.95 -2.17
N GLU A 322 10.91 -35.17 -2.29
CA GLU A 322 12.26 -35.67 -2.06
C GLU A 322 12.56 -35.81 -0.55
N ALA A 323 13.53 -36.65 -0.22
CA ALA A 323 13.99 -36.82 1.15
C ALA A 323 14.77 -35.58 1.64
N VAL A 324 14.39 -35.08 2.82
CA VAL A 324 15.05 -33.98 3.54
C VAL A 324 15.82 -34.57 4.70
N ASN A 325 17.14 -34.34 4.72
CA ASN A 325 18.04 -34.67 5.82
C ASN A 325 18.05 -33.52 6.85
N LEU A 326 17.72 -33.83 8.09
CA LEU A 326 17.56 -32.86 9.17
C LEU A 326 18.74 -32.94 10.14
N THR A 327 19.43 -31.81 10.32
CA THR A 327 20.54 -31.67 11.25
C THR A 327 20.34 -30.47 12.16
N LEU A 328 20.78 -30.58 13.41
CA LEU A 328 20.73 -29.47 14.37
C LEU A 328 22.14 -28.89 14.55
N HIS A 329 22.26 -27.58 14.42
CA HIS A 329 23.51 -26.84 14.53
C HIS A 329 23.46 -25.81 15.68
N ASN A 330 24.63 -25.25 16.00
CA ASN A 330 24.84 -24.28 17.10
C ASN A 330 24.49 -24.86 18.48
N ILE A 331 24.79 -26.14 18.70
CA ILE A 331 24.49 -26.85 19.95
C ILE A 331 25.54 -26.49 21.02
N PRO A 332 25.13 -25.91 22.17
CA PRO A 332 26.03 -25.58 23.26
C PRO A 332 26.61 -26.83 23.96
N PRO A 333 27.76 -26.71 24.64
CA PRO A 333 28.31 -27.80 25.45
C PRO A 333 27.31 -28.28 26.52
N GLY A 334 27.19 -29.60 26.68
CA GLY A 334 26.29 -30.23 27.66
C GLY A 334 24.89 -30.57 27.15
N ILE A 335 24.55 -30.18 25.91
CA ILE A 335 23.28 -30.54 25.27
C ILE A 335 23.50 -31.67 24.27
N THR A 336 22.72 -32.74 24.39
CA THR A 336 22.61 -33.78 23.38
C THR A 336 21.23 -33.72 22.73
N TYR A 337 21.13 -34.16 21.47
CA TYR A 337 19.87 -34.21 20.75
C TYR A 337 19.72 -35.52 20.00
N LEU A 338 18.47 -35.90 19.74
CA LEU A 338 18.11 -37.06 18.93
C LEU A 338 16.90 -36.70 18.09
N ILE A 339 17.03 -36.83 16.77
CA ILE A 339 15.90 -36.76 15.83
C ILE A 339 15.49 -38.20 15.53
N SER A 340 14.26 -38.59 15.86
CA SER A 340 13.80 -39.98 15.73
C SER A 340 13.93 -40.52 14.30
N ASN A 341 13.65 -39.68 13.30
CA ASN A 341 13.88 -39.99 11.90
C ASN A 341 14.51 -38.76 11.22
N PRO A 342 15.84 -38.71 11.02
CA PRO A 342 16.52 -37.53 10.49
C PRO A 342 16.33 -37.35 8.99
N MET A 343 16.02 -38.42 8.25
CA MET A 343 15.73 -38.35 6.82
C MET A 343 14.23 -38.59 6.59
N VAL A 344 13.50 -37.58 6.12
CA VAL A 344 12.05 -37.65 5.92
C VAL A 344 11.65 -37.05 4.57
N ALA A 345 10.71 -37.69 3.88
CA ALA A 345 10.13 -37.17 2.64
C ALA A 345 8.66 -36.81 2.89
N PRO A 346 8.21 -35.58 2.64
CA PRO A 346 6.80 -35.23 2.72
C PRO A 346 6.02 -35.87 1.56
N LEU A 347 4.73 -36.16 1.77
CA LEU A 347 3.87 -36.53 0.63
C LEU A 347 3.68 -35.32 -0.30
N PRO A 348 3.52 -35.51 -1.63
CA PRO A 348 3.21 -34.42 -2.56
C PRO A 348 1.98 -33.61 -2.08
N GLY A 349 2.16 -32.31 -1.81
CA GLY A 349 1.10 -31.43 -1.29
C GLY A 349 0.70 -31.68 0.17
N GLY A 350 1.39 -32.58 0.88
CA GLY A 350 1.15 -32.93 2.28
C GLY A 350 2.31 -32.53 3.21
N TYR A 351 2.37 -33.19 4.36
CA TYR A 351 3.43 -32.97 5.35
C TYR A 351 3.87 -34.28 6.02
N VAL A 352 5.05 -34.27 6.63
CA VAL A 352 5.56 -35.37 7.46
C VAL A 352 6.10 -34.82 8.78
N ASN A 353 5.86 -35.55 9.87
CA ASN A 353 6.29 -35.16 11.21
C ASN A 353 7.40 -36.07 11.72
N THR A 354 8.40 -35.50 12.38
CA THR A 354 9.44 -36.23 13.12
C THR A 354 9.66 -35.59 14.50
N LYS A 355 10.16 -36.36 15.47
CA LYS A 355 10.35 -35.89 16.85
C LYS A 355 11.81 -35.50 17.08
N LEU A 356 12.02 -34.31 17.64
CA LEU A 356 13.29 -33.84 18.17
C LEU A 356 13.28 -33.96 19.70
N THR A 357 14.14 -34.81 20.24
CA THR A 357 14.38 -34.93 21.68
C THR A 357 15.67 -34.19 22.01
N ILE A 358 15.63 -33.29 23.00
CA ILE A 358 16.80 -32.58 23.50
C ILE A 358 17.00 -33.00 24.95
N GLN A 359 18.24 -33.30 25.33
CA GLN A 359 18.62 -33.67 26.68
C GLN A 359 19.72 -32.73 27.18
N THR A 360 19.48 -32.10 28.32
CA THR A 360 20.47 -31.26 29.00
C THR A 360 21.24 -32.09 30.02
N SER A 361 22.51 -31.75 30.25
CA SER A 361 23.34 -32.32 31.31
C SER A 361 23.42 -31.37 32.52
N SER A 362 24.00 -31.86 33.63
CA SER A 362 24.37 -31.02 34.79
C SER A 362 25.45 -29.98 34.49
N SER A 363 26.14 -30.07 33.34
CA SER A 363 27.17 -29.12 32.92
C SER A 363 26.65 -28.07 31.93
N THR A 364 25.37 -28.12 31.57
CA THR A 364 24.76 -27.15 30.65
C THR A 364 24.56 -25.82 31.36
N SER A 365 25.09 -24.71 30.85
CA SER A 365 24.86 -23.39 31.45
C SER A 365 23.38 -22.98 31.34
N ILE A 366 22.91 -22.20 32.31
CA ILE A 366 21.56 -21.65 32.31
C ILE A 366 21.53 -20.46 31.35
N GLY A 367 20.49 -20.36 30.52
CA GLY A 367 20.37 -19.28 29.56
C GLY A 367 19.52 -19.61 28.34
N ASN A 368 19.48 -18.65 27.42
CA ASN A 368 18.76 -18.77 26.16
C ASN A 368 19.75 -19.13 25.06
N TYR A 369 19.41 -20.15 24.28
CA TYR A 369 20.21 -20.66 23.18
C TYR A 369 19.41 -20.62 21.90
N THR A 370 20.03 -20.13 20.83
CA THR A 370 19.45 -20.16 19.49
C THR A 370 20.09 -21.32 18.73
N LEU A 371 19.34 -22.40 18.58
CA LEU A 371 19.75 -23.55 17.76
C LEU A 371 19.26 -23.33 16.33
N THR A 372 19.98 -23.86 15.37
CA THR A 372 19.60 -23.76 13.95
C THR A 372 19.30 -25.15 13.42
N LEU A 373 18.03 -25.41 13.11
CA LEU A 373 17.60 -26.61 12.42
C LEU A 373 17.84 -26.41 10.92
N ARG A 374 18.62 -27.28 10.31
CA ARG A 374 18.91 -27.29 8.87
C ARG A 374 18.25 -28.51 8.24
N GLY A 375 17.49 -28.28 7.19
CA GLY A 375 16.98 -29.33 6.31
C GLY A 375 17.67 -29.23 4.96
N GLU A 376 18.27 -30.34 4.51
CA GLU A 376 18.95 -30.45 3.22
C GLU A 376 18.29 -31.51 2.35
N SER A 377 18.02 -31.15 1.10
CA SER A 377 17.65 -32.08 0.03
C SER A 377 18.79 -32.15 -1.00
N SER A 378 18.58 -32.88 -2.10
CA SER A 378 19.57 -33.05 -3.17
C SER A 378 20.16 -31.73 -3.71
N SER A 379 19.38 -30.64 -3.71
CA SER A 379 19.77 -29.34 -4.25
C SER A 379 19.29 -28.12 -3.46
N LYS A 380 18.48 -28.31 -2.40
CA LYS A 380 17.89 -27.21 -1.62
C LYS A 380 18.21 -27.33 -0.14
N THR A 381 18.49 -26.20 0.50
CA THR A 381 18.78 -26.10 1.93
C THR A 381 17.91 -25.02 2.55
N HIS A 382 17.19 -25.36 3.61
CA HIS A 382 16.41 -24.42 4.41
C HIS A 382 16.83 -24.49 5.88
N THR A 383 16.80 -23.35 6.56
CA THR A 383 17.15 -23.26 7.97
C THR A 383 16.06 -22.56 8.77
N VAL A 384 15.83 -23.04 9.99
CA VAL A 384 14.86 -22.48 10.94
C VAL A 384 15.53 -22.34 12.30
N ASN A 385 15.31 -21.20 12.94
CA ASN A 385 15.78 -20.97 14.30
C ASN A 385 14.82 -21.60 15.31
N PHE A 386 15.40 -22.32 16.27
CA PHE A 386 14.70 -22.94 17.39
C PHE A 386 15.31 -22.43 18.69
N PHE A 387 14.46 -21.88 19.56
CA PHE A 387 14.90 -21.26 20.80
C PHE A 387 14.82 -22.26 21.94
N LEU A 388 15.96 -22.55 22.57
CA LEU A 388 16.04 -23.39 23.75
C LEU A 388 16.30 -22.51 24.97
N VAL A 389 15.43 -22.59 25.98
CA VAL A 389 15.61 -21.92 27.26
C VAL A 389 15.98 -22.95 28.30
N VAL A 390 17.26 -22.99 28.67
CA VAL A 390 17.72 -23.82 29.79
C VAL A 390 17.53 -23.03 31.07
N VAL A 391 16.63 -23.51 31.92
CA VAL A 391 16.40 -22.94 33.23
C VAL A 391 17.07 -23.80 34.30
N GLU A 392 17.53 -23.14 35.37
CA GLU A 392 17.93 -23.87 36.58
C GLU A 392 16.76 -24.74 37.03
N ALA A 393 17.07 -25.93 37.58
CA ALA A 393 16.06 -26.62 38.37
C ALA A 393 15.63 -25.64 39.47
N PRO A 394 14.34 -25.25 39.53
CA PRO A 394 13.92 -24.37 40.61
C PRO A 394 14.36 -25.02 41.92
N PRO A 395 15.03 -24.30 42.84
CA PRO A 395 15.22 -24.81 44.20
C PRO A 395 13.84 -25.26 44.67
N PRO A 396 13.68 -26.46 45.25
CA PRO A 396 12.40 -27.18 45.36
C PRO A 396 11.27 -26.19 45.64
N SER A 397 10.60 -25.76 44.55
CA SER A 397 9.88 -24.51 44.63
C SER A 397 8.51 -24.84 45.18
N PHE A 398 8.29 -24.33 46.39
CA PHE A 398 7.02 -24.30 47.08
C PHE A 398 5.96 -23.62 46.18
N GLY A 399 5.34 -24.38 45.27
CA GLY A 399 4.43 -23.84 44.26
C GLY A 399 3.92 -24.81 43.18
N ARG A 400 4.10 -26.13 43.29
CA ARG A 400 3.43 -27.12 42.42
C ARG A 400 2.35 -27.87 43.18
N CYS A 401 1.15 -27.99 42.61
CA CYS A 401 0.10 -28.88 43.12
C CYS A 401 0.47 -30.36 42.82
N ILE A 402 1.61 -30.85 43.31
CA ILE A 402 2.24 -32.12 42.88
C ILE A 402 1.36 -33.34 43.10
N VAL A 403 0.60 -33.38 44.20
CA VAL A 403 -0.36 -34.46 44.45
C VAL A 403 -1.50 -34.41 43.43
N ALA A 404 -2.05 -33.23 43.14
CA ALA A 404 -3.10 -33.08 42.14
C ALA A 404 -2.59 -33.40 40.73
N THR A 405 -1.38 -32.96 40.37
CA THR A 405 -0.73 -33.31 39.09
C THR A 405 -0.52 -34.81 38.97
N ALA A 406 -0.02 -35.48 40.02
CA ALA A 406 0.14 -36.94 40.02
C ALA A 406 -1.20 -37.68 39.91
N THR A 407 -2.25 -37.13 40.52
CA THR A 407 -3.61 -37.71 40.53
C THR A 407 -4.30 -37.59 39.16
N TYR A 408 -4.25 -36.41 38.55
CA TYR A 408 -4.94 -36.11 37.29
C TYR A 408 -4.06 -36.33 36.04
N GLY A 409 -2.79 -36.69 36.23
CA GLY A 409 -1.86 -37.09 35.16
C GLY A 409 -1.29 -35.94 34.33
N SER A 410 -1.75 -34.70 34.51
CA SER A 410 -1.25 -33.54 33.79
C SER A 410 -1.37 -32.26 34.62
N GLU A 411 -0.36 -31.40 34.53
CA GLU A 411 -0.41 -30.03 35.05
C GLU A 411 -1.44 -29.17 34.32
N LEU A 412 -1.80 -29.53 33.09
CA LEU A 412 -2.80 -28.85 32.25
C LEU A 412 -4.22 -29.37 32.48
N SER A 413 -4.42 -30.33 33.40
CA SER A 413 -5.76 -30.79 33.73
C SER A 413 -6.60 -29.64 34.31
N PRO A 414 -7.91 -29.54 33.98
CA PRO A 414 -8.77 -28.45 34.46
C PRO A 414 -8.77 -28.29 35.99
N GLN A 415 -8.69 -29.40 36.72
CA GLN A 415 -8.66 -29.43 38.19
C GLN A 415 -7.37 -28.82 38.74
N VAL A 416 -6.22 -29.15 38.14
CA VAL A 416 -4.92 -28.61 38.55
C VAL A 416 -4.79 -27.14 38.16
N GLN A 417 -5.33 -26.76 37.00
CA GLN A 417 -5.38 -25.36 36.57
C GLN A 417 -6.24 -24.51 37.50
N PHE A 418 -7.41 -24.99 37.91
CA PHE A 418 -8.24 -24.32 38.91
C PHE A 418 -7.48 -24.07 40.23
N LEU A 419 -6.80 -25.10 40.75
CA LEU A 419 -6.02 -24.96 42.00
C LEU A 419 -4.89 -23.92 41.87
N ARG A 420 -4.22 -23.90 40.71
CA ARG A 420 -3.17 -22.91 40.40
C ARG A 420 -3.74 -21.51 40.30
N GLU A 421 -4.83 -21.34 39.57
CA GLU A 421 -5.45 -20.03 39.40
C GLU A 421 -5.98 -19.47 40.72
N PHE A 422 -6.66 -20.30 41.53
CA PHE A 422 -7.12 -19.91 42.85
C PHE A 422 -5.95 -19.48 43.74
N ARG A 423 -4.88 -20.28 43.82
CA ARG A 423 -3.69 -19.93 44.59
C ARG A 423 -3.02 -18.65 44.07
N ASP A 424 -2.71 -18.60 42.78
CA ASP A 424 -1.85 -17.56 42.19
C ASP A 424 -2.58 -16.23 42.08
N ARG A 425 -3.87 -16.24 41.71
CA ARG A 425 -4.66 -15.01 41.48
C ARG A 425 -5.45 -14.54 42.69
N ARG A 426 -5.84 -15.44 43.61
CA ARG A 426 -6.69 -15.09 44.77
C ARG A 426 -5.91 -15.10 46.08
N VAL A 427 -5.20 -16.20 46.36
CA VAL A 427 -4.50 -16.35 47.65
C VAL A 427 -3.24 -15.47 47.67
N LEU A 428 -2.34 -15.66 46.71
CA LEU A 428 -1.04 -14.97 46.66
C LEU A 428 -1.15 -13.47 46.32
N SER A 429 -2.31 -12.99 45.86
CA SER A 429 -2.54 -11.56 45.67
C SER A 429 -2.71 -10.79 46.98
N THR A 430 -3.01 -11.47 48.08
CA THR A 430 -3.23 -10.87 49.41
C THR A 430 -2.06 -11.11 50.37
N PHE A 431 -1.83 -10.19 51.30
CA PHE A 431 -0.84 -10.33 52.36
C PHE A 431 -1.15 -11.50 53.28
N SER A 432 -2.41 -11.61 53.74
CA SER A 432 -2.85 -12.74 54.57
C SER A 432 -2.68 -14.08 53.88
N GLY A 433 -3.01 -14.15 52.59
CA GLY A 433 -2.87 -15.36 51.79
C GLY A 433 -1.41 -15.75 51.54
N ARG A 434 -0.51 -14.79 51.24
CA ARG A 434 0.93 -15.07 51.11
C ARG A 434 1.53 -15.61 52.41
N ALA A 435 1.27 -14.94 53.53
CA ALA A 435 1.78 -15.35 54.83
C ALA A 435 1.24 -16.73 55.26
N PHE A 436 -0.04 -17.02 55.00
CA PHE A 436 -0.58 -18.38 55.21
C PHE A 436 0.10 -19.41 54.31
N MET A 437 0.29 -19.07 53.02
CA MET A 437 0.91 -19.98 52.07
C MET A 437 2.33 -20.34 52.46
N ASP A 438 3.10 -19.46 53.11
CA ASP A 438 4.44 -19.80 53.63
C ASP A 438 4.39 -20.95 54.66
N ALA A 439 3.48 -20.90 55.64
CA ALA A 439 3.29 -21.98 56.61
C ALA A 439 2.70 -23.25 55.97
N PHE A 440 1.67 -23.09 55.14
CA PHE A 440 1.03 -24.21 54.45
C PHE A 440 2.02 -24.96 53.57
N ASN A 441 2.87 -24.22 52.86
CA ASN A 441 3.91 -24.76 52.00
C ASN A 441 4.87 -25.64 52.79
N ILE A 442 5.45 -25.15 53.90
CA ILE A 442 6.35 -25.94 54.76
C ILE A 442 5.70 -27.26 55.17
N TRP A 443 4.44 -27.22 55.59
CA TRP A 443 3.69 -28.43 55.95
C TRP A 443 3.43 -29.34 54.74
N TYR A 444 2.90 -28.81 53.63
CA TYR A 444 2.48 -29.57 52.47
C TYR A 444 3.64 -30.30 51.80
N TYR A 445 4.79 -29.64 51.59
CA TYR A 445 5.94 -30.29 50.93
C TYR A 445 6.76 -31.16 51.86
N SER A 446 6.47 -31.19 53.16
CA SER A 446 7.09 -32.16 54.08
C SER A 446 6.69 -33.61 53.78
N PHE A 447 5.52 -33.83 53.16
CA PHE A 447 5.02 -35.19 52.85
C PHE A 447 4.52 -35.36 51.41
N SER A 448 4.10 -34.28 50.74
CA SER A 448 3.49 -34.39 49.40
C SER A 448 4.37 -34.97 48.30
N PRO A 449 5.72 -34.84 48.29
CA PRO A 449 6.56 -35.48 47.27
C PRO A 449 6.49 -37.00 47.30
N GLU A 450 6.46 -37.60 48.50
CA GLU A 450 6.35 -39.05 48.70
C GLU A 450 4.97 -39.56 48.27
N VAL A 451 3.91 -38.82 48.57
CA VAL A 451 2.56 -39.13 48.09
C VAL A 451 2.50 -39.04 46.55
N ALA A 452 3.09 -38.01 45.96
CA ALA A 452 3.06 -37.80 44.51
C ALA A 452 3.86 -38.87 43.75
N SER A 453 5.01 -39.31 44.28
CA SER A 453 5.77 -40.42 43.68
C SER A 453 4.98 -41.73 43.77
N TRP A 454 4.41 -42.04 44.93
CA TRP A 454 3.59 -43.24 45.11
C TRP A 454 2.38 -43.28 44.16
N LEU A 455 1.69 -42.14 43.96
CA LEU A 455 0.58 -42.03 43.02
C LEU A 455 1.01 -42.24 41.56
N LYS A 456 2.22 -41.81 41.20
CA LYS A 456 2.74 -42.01 39.84
C LYS A 456 2.90 -43.49 39.53
N ASP A 457 3.28 -44.30 40.50
CA ASP A 457 3.54 -45.72 40.30
C ASP A 457 2.29 -46.61 40.50
N ASN A 458 1.25 -46.09 41.17
CA ASN A 458 0.05 -46.87 41.53
C ASN A 458 -1.25 -46.32 40.89
N PRO A 459 -1.75 -46.92 39.80
CA PRO A 459 -2.97 -46.46 39.12
C PRO A 459 -4.23 -46.48 40.01
N SER A 460 -4.41 -47.52 40.82
CA SER A 460 -5.54 -47.63 41.77
C SER A 460 -5.51 -46.54 42.84
N GLY A 461 -4.31 -46.18 43.32
CA GLY A 461 -4.09 -45.07 44.24
C GLY A 461 -4.54 -43.73 43.68
N ARG A 462 -4.36 -43.50 42.36
CA ARG A 462 -4.85 -42.28 41.70
C ARG A 462 -6.37 -42.20 41.70
N GLU A 463 -7.08 -43.28 41.42
CA GLU A 463 -8.55 -43.26 41.43
C GLU A 463 -9.11 -42.97 42.84
N VAL A 464 -8.51 -43.56 43.87
CA VAL A 464 -8.87 -43.25 45.27
C VAL A 464 -8.56 -41.78 45.59
N MET A 465 -7.41 -41.27 45.18
CA MET A 465 -7.04 -39.87 45.42
C MET A 465 -7.96 -38.89 44.66
N LYS A 466 -8.43 -39.24 43.44
CA LYS A 466 -9.44 -38.43 42.73
C LYS A 466 -10.71 -38.30 43.57
N VAL A 467 -11.23 -39.42 44.07
CA VAL A 467 -12.42 -39.42 44.94
C VAL A 467 -12.19 -38.58 46.19
N MET A 468 -11.01 -38.67 46.81
CA MET A 468 -10.67 -37.83 47.96
C MET A 468 -10.55 -36.34 47.61
N LEU A 469 -10.07 -35.98 46.41
CA LEU A 469 -9.91 -34.58 46.00
C LEU A 469 -11.19 -33.91 45.50
N ILE A 470 -12.21 -34.67 45.09
CA ILE A 470 -13.47 -34.10 44.57
C ILE A 470 -14.16 -33.17 45.59
N PRO A 471 -14.39 -33.57 46.86
CA PRO A 471 -15.02 -32.67 47.83
C PRO A 471 -14.14 -31.44 48.12
N LEU A 472 -12.83 -31.60 48.20
CA LEU A 472 -11.88 -30.50 48.40
C LEU A 472 -11.97 -29.46 47.27
N LEU A 473 -12.00 -29.91 46.01
CA LEU A 473 -12.17 -29.02 44.86
C LEU A 473 -13.49 -28.25 44.92
N GLY A 474 -14.60 -28.93 45.28
CA GLY A 474 -15.89 -28.28 45.45
C GLY A 474 -15.89 -27.22 46.57
N ILE A 475 -15.23 -27.51 47.69
CA ILE A 475 -15.07 -26.57 48.81
C ILE A 475 -14.29 -25.33 48.37
N LEU A 476 -13.19 -25.52 47.63
CA LEU A 476 -12.37 -24.42 47.14
C LEU A 476 -13.10 -23.59 46.07
N GLN A 477 -13.92 -24.20 45.21
CA GLN A 477 -14.78 -23.47 44.27
C GLN A 477 -15.81 -22.59 44.99
N LEU A 478 -16.40 -23.09 46.08
CA LEU A 478 -17.32 -22.29 46.89
C LEU A 478 -16.58 -21.15 47.61
N SER A 479 -15.40 -21.44 48.14
CA SER A 479 -14.50 -20.45 48.77
C SER A 479 -14.10 -19.33 47.79
N GLU A 480 -13.79 -19.67 46.53
CA GLU A 480 -13.52 -18.68 45.49
C GLU A 480 -14.72 -17.77 45.23
N LYS A 481 -15.94 -18.33 45.16
CA LYS A 481 -17.14 -17.51 44.99
C LYS A 481 -17.31 -16.49 46.11
N ILE A 482 -17.02 -16.87 47.36
CA ILE A 482 -17.01 -15.92 48.49
C ILE A 482 -15.96 -14.84 48.28
N TYR A 483 -14.73 -15.20 47.90
CA TYR A 483 -13.69 -14.20 47.62
C TYR A 483 -14.12 -13.18 46.56
N VAL A 484 -14.74 -13.67 45.47
CA VAL A 484 -15.22 -12.80 44.37
C VAL A 484 -16.35 -11.88 44.83
N ILE A 485 -17.31 -12.38 45.63
CA ILE A 485 -18.41 -11.57 46.18
C ILE A 485 -17.89 -10.40 47.03
N PHE A 486 -16.84 -10.64 47.83
CA PHE A 486 -16.22 -9.63 48.68
C PHE A 486 -15.00 -8.95 48.03
N GLY A 487 -14.86 -9.02 46.70
CA GLY A 487 -13.68 -8.53 45.97
C GLY A 487 -13.36 -7.04 46.13
N PHE A 488 -14.29 -6.24 46.67
CA PHE A 488 -14.05 -4.84 47.05
C PHE A 488 -13.08 -4.68 48.25
N ALA A 489 -12.86 -5.74 49.02
CA ALA A 489 -11.93 -5.76 50.15
C ALA A 489 -11.13 -7.09 50.17
N PRO A 490 -10.01 -7.17 49.41
CA PRO A 490 -9.31 -8.44 49.17
C PRO A 490 -8.78 -9.17 50.43
N GLU A 491 -8.27 -8.44 51.43
CA GLU A 491 -7.78 -9.03 52.69
C GLU A 491 -8.88 -9.69 53.53
N PRO A 492 -10.00 -9.00 53.88
CA PRO A 492 -11.10 -9.68 54.56
C PRO A 492 -11.77 -10.75 53.68
N ALA A 493 -11.80 -10.56 52.35
CA ALA A 493 -12.35 -11.55 51.44
C ALA A 493 -11.60 -12.89 51.47
N ILE A 494 -10.25 -12.88 51.43
CA ILE A 494 -9.47 -14.12 51.45
C ILE A 494 -9.54 -14.83 52.80
N THR A 495 -9.61 -14.06 53.89
CA THR A 495 -9.70 -14.63 55.24
C THR A 495 -11.08 -15.26 55.46
N MET A 496 -12.16 -14.64 55.00
CA MET A 496 -13.50 -15.23 54.98
C MET A 496 -13.57 -16.48 54.10
N ALA A 497 -12.99 -16.42 52.91
CA ALA A 497 -12.89 -17.56 52.00
C ALA A 497 -12.13 -18.73 52.65
N GLY A 498 -11.01 -18.45 53.31
CA GLY A 498 -10.20 -19.42 54.05
C GLY A 498 -10.92 -20.02 55.26
N MET A 499 -11.67 -19.22 56.02
CA MET A 499 -12.51 -19.71 57.12
C MET A 499 -13.61 -20.66 56.62
N LEU A 500 -14.32 -20.29 55.55
CA LEU A 500 -15.33 -21.16 54.95
C LEU A 500 -14.71 -22.49 54.48
N ALA A 501 -13.59 -22.42 53.76
CA ALA A 501 -12.90 -23.61 53.26
C ALA A 501 -12.48 -24.52 54.43
N SER A 502 -11.86 -23.95 55.46
CA SER A 502 -11.41 -24.67 56.66
C SER A 502 -12.56 -25.34 57.40
N PHE A 503 -13.69 -24.64 57.56
CA PHE A 503 -14.87 -25.18 58.23
C PHE A 503 -15.45 -26.37 57.47
N LEU A 504 -15.60 -26.24 56.15
CA LEU A 504 -16.13 -27.31 55.30
C LEU A 504 -15.16 -28.49 55.17
N ILE A 505 -13.85 -28.27 55.20
CA ILE A 505 -12.84 -29.34 55.25
C ILE A 505 -12.99 -30.13 56.56
N GLY A 506 -13.11 -29.43 57.70
CA GLY A 506 -13.40 -30.04 58.99
C GLY A 506 -14.68 -30.88 58.97
N LEU A 507 -15.75 -30.32 58.38
CA LEU A 507 -17.03 -30.99 58.24
C LEU A 507 -16.96 -32.24 57.37
N THR A 508 -16.23 -32.18 56.25
CA THR A 508 -16.26 -33.23 55.23
C THR A 508 -15.31 -34.38 55.56
N TYR A 509 -14.08 -34.07 55.98
CA TYR A 509 -13.03 -35.08 56.17
C TYR A 509 -12.90 -35.55 57.62
N PHE A 510 -13.20 -34.68 58.58
CA PHE A 510 -12.91 -34.95 59.99
C PHE A 510 -14.16 -35.18 60.85
N CYS A 511 -15.37 -34.91 60.34
CA CYS A 511 -16.61 -35.13 61.09
C CYS A 511 -16.81 -36.60 61.48
N ALA A 512 -16.63 -37.55 60.55
CA ALA A 512 -16.80 -38.97 60.85
C ALA A 512 -15.80 -39.46 61.92
N PRO A 513 -14.47 -39.26 61.78
CA PRO A 513 -13.52 -39.55 62.86
C PRO A 513 -13.86 -38.88 64.19
N ALA A 514 -14.30 -37.62 64.18
CA ALA A 514 -14.68 -36.88 65.38
C ALA A 514 -15.88 -37.51 66.10
N THR A 515 -16.87 -38.07 65.39
CA THR A 515 -17.99 -38.80 66.03
C THR A 515 -17.52 -40.01 66.84
N PHE A 516 -16.54 -40.77 66.33
CA PHE A 516 -15.99 -41.94 67.02
C PHE A 516 -15.23 -41.53 68.28
N ILE A 517 -14.42 -40.48 68.20
CA ILE A 517 -13.66 -39.95 69.35
C ILE A 517 -14.62 -39.43 70.42
N LEU A 518 -15.66 -38.68 70.03
CA LEU A 518 -16.65 -38.14 70.95
C LEU A 518 -17.45 -39.20 71.69
N LYS A 519 -17.74 -40.34 71.05
CA LYS A 519 -18.37 -41.49 71.72
C LYS A 519 -17.47 -42.14 72.77
N ALA A 520 -16.15 -42.05 72.63
CA ALA A 520 -15.19 -42.59 73.59
C ALA A 520 -14.96 -41.66 74.81
N ILE A 521 -15.46 -40.42 74.78
CA ILE A 521 -15.24 -39.41 75.82
C ILE A 521 -16.57 -39.10 76.53
N PRO A 522 -16.61 -39.05 77.87
CA PRO A 522 -17.84 -38.73 78.60
C PRO A 522 -18.36 -37.33 78.24
N PHE A 523 -19.67 -37.22 78.03
CA PHE A 523 -20.38 -36.01 77.56
C PHE A 523 -20.04 -34.73 78.35
N LYS A 524 -19.79 -34.85 79.66
CA LYS A 524 -19.39 -33.74 80.54
C LYS A 524 -18.07 -33.07 80.12
N ASN A 525 -17.20 -33.77 79.40
CA ASN A 525 -15.89 -33.28 78.96
C ASN A 525 -15.90 -32.73 77.52
N HIS A 526 -16.98 -32.90 76.74
CA HIS A 526 -17.05 -32.39 75.36
C HIS A 526 -16.86 -30.87 75.28
N ARG A 527 -17.42 -30.11 76.24
CA ARG A 527 -17.24 -28.65 76.31
C ARG A 527 -15.79 -28.23 76.57
N ARG A 528 -14.99 -29.05 77.28
CA ARG A 528 -13.58 -28.76 77.57
C ARG A 528 -12.68 -28.89 76.33
N LEU A 529 -13.11 -29.63 75.32
CA LEU A 529 -12.37 -29.78 74.06
C LEU A 529 -12.55 -28.58 73.12
N ILE A 530 -13.74 -27.97 73.09
CA ILE A 530 -14.07 -26.91 72.11
C ILE A 530 -13.86 -25.51 72.66
N PHE A 531 -14.08 -25.31 73.96
CA PHE A 531 -13.88 -24.01 74.60
C PHE A 531 -12.48 -23.39 74.32
N PRO A 532 -11.35 -24.11 74.47
CA PRO A 532 -10.05 -23.55 74.12
C PRO A 532 -9.94 -23.21 72.63
N ALA A 533 -10.46 -24.05 71.74
CA ALA A 533 -10.46 -23.78 70.30
C ALA A 533 -11.25 -22.51 69.94
N THR A 534 -12.40 -22.26 70.58
CA THR A 534 -13.18 -21.04 70.35
C THR A 534 -12.49 -19.77 70.85
N ILE A 535 -11.78 -19.85 71.99
CA ILE A 535 -11.00 -18.72 72.52
C ILE A 535 -9.80 -18.44 71.60
N SER A 536 -9.05 -19.49 71.24
CA SER A 536 -7.93 -19.38 70.29
C SER A 536 -8.38 -18.88 68.92
N TRP A 537 -9.59 -19.23 68.47
CA TRP A 537 -10.19 -18.73 67.23
C TRP A 537 -10.43 -17.20 67.30
N LEU A 538 -11.09 -16.72 68.36
CA LEU A 538 -11.31 -15.28 68.56
C LEU A 538 -10.00 -14.49 68.70
N ALA A 539 -9.04 -15.03 69.46
CA ALA A 539 -7.72 -14.44 69.60
C ALA A 539 -6.97 -14.39 68.25
N SER A 540 -7.08 -15.44 67.44
CA SER A 540 -6.44 -15.50 66.12
C SER A 540 -7.02 -14.46 65.15
N ILE A 541 -8.33 -14.18 65.19
CA ILE A 541 -8.93 -13.10 64.37
C ILE A 541 -8.37 -11.74 64.77
N ALA A 542 -8.28 -11.45 66.07
CA ALA A 542 -7.73 -10.19 66.57
C ALA A 542 -6.24 -10.05 66.19
N LEU A 543 -5.44 -11.10 66.38
CA LEU A 543 -4.03 -11.12 66.00
C LEU A 543 -3.82 -11.02 64.49
N LEU A 544 -4.69 -11.63 63.69
CA LEU A 544 -4.66 -11.51 62.24
C LEU A 544 -4.94 -10.06 61.80
N ALA A 545 -5.97 -9.42 62.38
CA ALA A 545 -6.29 -8.03 62.10
C ALA A 545 -5.13 -7.08 62.47
N ILE A 546 -4.52 -7.28 63.66
CA ILE A 546 -3.33 -6.54 64.09
C ILE A 546 -2.15 -6.81 63.16
N GLY A 547 -1.91 -8.06 62.79
CA GLY A 547 -0.80 -8.45 61.92
C GLY A 547 -0.92 -7.88 60.51
N VAL A 548 -2.13 -7.85 59.95
CA VAL A 548 -2.41 -7.21 58.65
C VAL A 548 -2.25 -5.69 58.76
N ALA A 549 -2.79 -5.05 59.81
CA ALA A 549 -2.67 -3.62 60.02
C ALA A 549 -1.21 -3.16 60.23
N THR A 550 -0.38 -4.01 60.83
CA THR A 550 1.06 -3.74 61.08
C THR A 550 1.98 -4.30 60.01
N SER A 551 1.44 -5.00 59.00
CA SER A 551 2.23 -5.70 57.96
C SER A 551 3.30 -6.65 58.50
N THR A 552 3.04 -7.30 59.63
CA THR A 552 3.98 -8.22 60.30
C THR A 552 3.78 -9.67 59.84
N ALA A 553 4.55 -10.09 58.83
CA ALA A 553 4.37 -11.39 58.18
C ALA A 553 4.44 -12.61 59.12
N PRO A 554 5.38 -12.71 60.09
CA PRO A 554 5.43 -13.84 61.02
C PRO A 554 4.18 -13.93 61.92
N LEU A 555 3.63 -12.78 62.33
CA LEU A 555 2.42 -12.73 63.14
C LEU A 555 1.20 -13.18 62.34
N VAL A 556 1.05 -12.70 61.11
CA VAL A 556 -0.03 -13.11 60.20
C VAL A 556 0.07 -14.59 59.84
N MET A 557 1.28 -15.12 59.61
CA MET A 557 1.51 -16.54 59.35
C MET A 557 1.06 -17.39 60.55
N ALA A 558 1.47 -17.04 61.77
CA ALA A 558 1.07 -17.76 62.98
C ALA A 558 -0.44 -17.64 63.25
N ALA A 559 -1.00 -16.43 63.13
CA ALA A 559 -2.42 -16.17 63.37
C ALA A 559 -3.32 -16.85 62.34
N SER A 560 -3.00 -16.77 61.05
CA SER A 560 -3.77 -17.43 59.97
C SER A 560 -3.72 -18.95 60.07
N THR A 561 -2.56 -19.54 60.38
CA THR A 561 -2.41 -20.98 60.60
C THR A 561 -3.24 -21.44 61.79
N THR A 562 -3.17 -20.72 62.91
CA THR A 562 -3.95 -21.01 64.13
C THR A 562 -5.45 -20.87 63.86
N LEU A 563 -5.85 -19.83 63.11
CA LEU A 563 -7.24 -19.62 62.70
C LEU A 563 -7.77 -20.78 61.85
N VAL A 564 -7.00 -21.24 60.86
CA VAL A 564 -7.35 -22.38 60.01
C VAL A 564 -7.52 -23.65 60.84
N LEU A 565 -6.54 -23.98 61.69
CA LEU A 565 -6.61 -25.16 62.55
C LEU A 565 -7.80 -25.11 63.51
N CYS A 566 -8.06 -23.96 64.14
CA CYS A 566 -9.22 -23.78 65.01
C CYS A 566 -10.54 -23.88 64.23
N THR A 567 -10.59 -23.41 62.98
CA THR A 567 -11.81 -23.48 62.17
C THR A 567 -12.09 -24.90 61.69
N VAL A 568 -11.06 -25.67 61.32
CA VAL A 568 -11.17 -27.11 61.01
C VAL A 568 -11.64 -27.90 62.23
N THR A 569 -11.11 -27.60 63.42
CA THR A 569 -11.55 -28.27 64.66
C THR A 569 -12.97 -27.88 65.03
N ILE A 570 -13.38 -26.62 64.93
CA ILE A 570 -14.78 -26.23 65.17
C ILE A 570 -15.71 -26.93 64.17
N GLY A 571 -15.35 -26.94 62.88
CA GLY A 571 -16.12 -27.59 61.82
C GLY A 571 -16.31 -29.09 62.06
N SER A 572 -15.25 -29.80 62.42
CA SER A 572 -15.28 -31.25 62.62
C SER A 572 -16.13 -31.71 63.81
N TRP A 573 -16.32 -30.86 64.84
CA TRP A 573 -17.08 -31.22 66.05
C TRP A 573 -18.51 -30.66 66.06
N SER A 574 -18.84 -29.73 65.15
CA SER A 574 -20.13 -29.04 65.09
C SER A 574 -21.34 -29.99 64.95
N ILE A 575 -21.34 -30.86 63.92
CA ILE A 575 -22.41 -31.85 63.69
C ILE A 575 -22.41 -32.97 64.75
N PRO A 576 -21.26 -33.63 65.05
CA PRO A 576 -21.22 -34.73 66.02
C PRO A 576 -21.78 -34.37 67.40
N MET A 577 -21.47 -33.17 67.91
CA MET A 577 -21.99 -32.74 69.21
C MET A 577 -23.49 -32.50 69.21
N VAL A 578 -24.03 -31.89 68.14
CA VAL A 578 -25.49 -31.68 68.01
C VAL A 578 -26.18 -33.04 67.89
N MET A 579 -25.63 -33.94 67.06
CA MET A 579 -26.16 -35.28 66.85
C MET A 579 -26.20 -36.11 68.14
N LEU A 580 -25.10 -36.18 68.89
CA LEU A 580 -25.04 -36.91 70.17
C LEU A 580 -25.97 -36.29 71.23
N ARG A 581 -26.09 -34.95 71.26
CA ARG A 581 -27.01 -34.26 72.16
C ARG A 581 -28.48 -34.55 71.83
N VAL A 582 -28.83 -34.68 70.56
CA VAL A 582 -30.19 -34.99 70.09
C VAL A 582 -30.54 -36.47 70.29
N LEU A 583 -29.58 -37.37 70.05
CA LEU A 583 -29.78 -38.82 70.15
C LEU A 583 -29.78 -39.37 71.58
N LYS A 584 -29.43 -38.56 72.60
CA LYS A 584 -29.30 -38.99 74.02
C LYS A 584 -28.45 -40.27 74.21
N VAL A 585 -27.38 -40.43 73.41
CA VAL A 585 -26.38 -41.50 73.53
C VAL A 585 -25.04 -40.90 73.93
#